data_AF-A0A2T6DZV9-F1
#
_entry.id   AF-A0A2T6DZV9-F1
#
_cell.length_a   1.000
_cell.length_b   1.000
_cell.length_c   1.000
_cell.angle_alpha   90.00
_cell.angle_beta   90.00
_cell.angle_gamma   90.00
#
_symmetry.space_group_name_H-M   'P 1'
#
loop_
_entity.id
_entity.type
_entity.pdbx_description
1 polymer ?
#
loop_
_entity_poly.entity_id
_entity_poly.type
_entity_poly.pdbx_seq_one_letter_code
_entity_poly.pdbx_strand_id
1 'polypeptide(L)'
;MVPEHLDRNPWILYHATTGALSEVIEREGFVARDDTVFSDAIRRLLTIYHSIGWHGVSTSGYAVLRGFSFLRNHTSQERPIYFTTYGHRSPIYARPDFAGGETARAIRHAYRDLLRYVNESALRAQHLADKRRECIDLVKKDGLPIRVIVPNLDWVTAKLNEVAPLYQRLDALEKSGQPGVIYAVEFTADDIPHLAFRQATGAAMFRAVPASRIRHKVEIADASEISARCDAHLAMREMWREKDVAGLIARIAEQGGKELAQADWENGQRALASLFDPAGGTDEGYDLAAQHGTPAVRSWLAQQREARQPE
;
A
#
# COMPACT_ATOMS: atom_id res chain seq x y z
N MET A 1 -6.12 -3.89 28.24
CA MET A 1 -5.57 -5.01 27.46
C MET A 1 -6.70 -5.96 27.09
N VAL A 2 -6.56 -6.72 26.01
CA VAL A 2 -7.53 -7.78 25.69
C VAL A 2 -7.45 -8.87 26.77
N PRO A 3 -8.58 -9.38 27.29
CA PRO A 3 -8.59 -10.49 28.23
C PRO A 3 -7.86 -11.73 27.70
N GLU A 4 -7.07 -12.37 28.56
CA GLU A 4 -6.24 -13.53 28.19
C GLU A 4 -7.05 -14.68 27.57
N HIS A 5 -8.26 -14.95 28.04
CA HIS A 5 -9.11 -16.01 27.48
C HIS A 5 -9.50 -15.76 26.01
N LEU A 6 -9.61 -14.50 25.57
CA LEU A 6 -9.82 -14.16 24.17
C LEU A 6 -8.50 -14.26 23.39
N ASP A 7 -7.39 -13.84 24.01
CA ASP A 7 -6.04 -13.94 23.42
C ASP A 7 -5.55 -15.38 23.26
N ARG A 8 -6.13 -16.33 24.00
CA ARG A 8 -5.92 -17.78 23.83
C ARG A 8 -6.99 -18.48 22.98
N ASN A 9 -8.00 -17.77 22.48
CA ASN A 9 -9.02 -18.38 21.61
C ASN A 9 -8.56 -18.34 20.14
N PRO A 10 -8.34 -19.50 19.48
CA PRO A 10 -7.80 -19.56 18.12
C PRO A 10 -8.80 -19.15 17.02
N TRP A 11 -10.06 -18.85 17.40
CA TRP A 11 -11.11 -18.31 16.52
C TRP A 11 -11.31 -16.81 16.66
N ILE A 12 -10.54 -16.15 17.54
CA ILE A 12 -10.52 -14.69 17.67
C ILE A 12 -9.40 -14.12 16.79
N LEU A 13 -9.72 -13.14 15.95
CA LEU A 13 -8.74 -12.29 15.28
C LEU A 13 -8.93 -10.83 15.72
N TYR A 14 -7.95 -9.99 15.39
CA TYR A 14 -7.90 -8.61 15.87
C TYR A 14 -7.96 -7.62 14.73
N HIS A 15 -8.78 -6.59 14.88
CA HIS A 15 -8.77 -5.44 13.99
C HIS A 15 -8.41 -4.20 14.78
N ALA A 16 -7.47 -3.41 14.28
CA ALA A 16 -7.05 -2.19 14.95
C ALA A 16 -7.12 -1.01 13.98
N THR A 17 -7.62 0.10 14.47
CA THR A 17 -7.84 1.33 13.71
C THR A 17 -7.83 2.53 14.66
N THR A 18 -7.99 3.74 14.12
CA THR A 18 -8.25 4.91 14.97
C THR A 18 -9.73 4.99 15.34
N GLY A 19 -10.01 5.69 16.43
CA GLY A 19 -11.37 5.89 16.96
C GLY A 19 -12.31 6.62 15.99
N ALA A 20 -11.76 7.22 14.94
CA ALA A 20 -12.53 7.97 13.94
C ALA A 20 -13.63 7.15 13.24
N LEU A 21 -13.50 5.82 13.16
CA LEU A 21 -14.51 4.93 12.59
C LEU A 21 -15.18 4.02 13.63
N SER A 22 -14.89 4.23 14.92
CA SER A 22 -15.32 3.33 16.00
C SER A 22 -16.85 3.21 16.07
N GLU A 23 -17.54 4.35 16.07
CA GLU A 23 -19.01 4.38 16.16
C GLU A 23 -19.69 3.66 14.99
N VAL A 24 -19.13 3.80 13.78
CA VAL A 24 -19.65 3.13 12.58
C VAL A 24 -19.43 1.62 12.68
N ILE A 25 -18.23 1.19 13.11
CA ILE A 25 -17.88 -0.23 13.28
C ILE A 25 -18.76 -0.88 14.35
N GLU A 26 -19.00 -0.20 15.46
CA GLU A 26 -19.80 -0.72 16.56
C GLU A 26 -21.29 -0.83 16.20
N ARG A 27 -21.77 0.03 15.30
CA ARG A 27 -23.17 0.00 14.83
C ARG A 27 -23.39 -0.99 13.69
N GLU A 28 -22.51 -0.99 12.69
CA GLU A 28 -22.73 -1.69 11.41
C GLU A 28 -21.87 -2.95 11.27
N GLY A 29 -20.85 -3.10 12.11
CA GLY A 29 -19.80 -4.09 11.95
C GLY A 29 -18.70 -3.64 11.00
N PHE A 30 -17.90 -4.58 10.53
CA PHE A 30 -16.84 -4.33 9.56
C PHE A 30 -17.39 -4.54 8.16
N VAL A 31 -17.43 -3.47 7.37
CA VAL A 31 -17.89 -3.49 5.99
C VAL A 31 -16.83 -2.83 5.11
N ALA A 32 -16.36 -3.57 4.10
CA ALA A 32 -15.52 -2.97 3.07
C ALA A 32 -16.39 -2.10 2.17
N ARG A 33 -16.10 -0.81 2.10
CA ARG A 33 -16.84 0.15 1.27
C ARG A 33 -16.08 0.42 -0.02
N ASP A 34 -16.83 0.48 -1.12
CA ASP A 34 -16.31 1.04 -2.35
C ASP A 34 -16.19 2.55 -2.19
N ASP A 35 -14.95 3.00 -2.29
CA ASP A 35 -14.60 4.40 -2.25
C ASP A 35 -13.90 4.75 -3.56
N THR A 36 -14.69 5.30 -4.49
CA THR A 36 -14.21 5.77 -5.80
C THR A 36 -13.25 6.94 -5.64
N VAL A 37 -13.43 7.77 -4.62
CA VAL A 37 -12.55 8.93 -4.33
C VAL A 37 -11.15 8.44 -3.96
N PHE A 38 -11.03 7.44 -3.09
CA PHE A 38 -9.75 6.80 -2.78
C PHE A 38 -9.12 6.17 -4.03
N SER A 39 -9.93 5.45 -4.79
CA SER A 39 -9.47 4.72 -5.99
C SER A 39 -8.88 5.68 -7.03
N ASP A 40 -9.59 6.78 -7.31
CA ASP A 40 -9.15 7.83 -8.21
C ASP A 40 -7.88 8.52 -7.69
N ALA A 41 -7.81 8.81 -6.39
CA ALA A 41 -6.63 9.43 -5.79
C ALA A 41 -5.39 8.52 -5.89
N ILE A 42 -5.53 7.22 -5.62
CA ILE A 42 -4.44 6.25 -5.78
C ILE A 42 -3.96 6.25 -7.24
N ARG A 43 -4.88 6.16 -8.20
CA ARG A 43 -4.55 6.16 -9.62
C ARG A 43 -3.84 7.45 -10.03
N ARG A 44 -4.30 8.62 -9.58
CA ARG A 44 -3.67 9.92 -9.86
C ARG A 44 -2.27 10.02 -9.27
N LEU A 45 -2.08 9.63 -8.01
CA LEU A 45 -0.75 9.62 -7.39
C LEU A 45 0.20 8.68 -8.12
N LEU A 46 -0.23 7.45 -8.43
CA LEU A 46 0.59 6.50 -9.18
C LEU A 46 0.92 6.99 -10.59
N THR A 47 -0.01 7.66 -11.27
CA THR A 47 0.24 8.33 -12.55
C THR A 47 1.41 9.31 -12.42
N ILE A 48 1.40 10.19 -11.40
CA ILE A 48 2.49 11.16 -11.19
C ILE A 48 3.84 10.44 -11.03
N TYR A 49 3.94 9.48 -10.10
CA TYR A 49 5.19 8.75 -9.86
C TYR A 49 5.69 7.99 -11.09
N HIS A 50 4.79 7.30 -11.80
CA HIS A 50 5.13 6.55 -13.01
C HIS A 50 5.58 7.44 -14.16
N SER A 51 4.94 8.60 -14.32
CA SER A 51 5.27 9.56 -15.38
C SER A 51 6.62 10.23 -15.15
N ILE A 52 6.99 10.54 -13.91
CA ILE A 52 8.30 11.16 -13.59
C ILE A 52 9.40 10.14 -13.27
N GLY A 53 9.09 8.83 -13.27
CA GLY A 53 10.06 7.78 -13.01
C GLY A 53 10.62 7.75 -11.58
N TRP A 54 9.88 8.26 -10.61
CA TRP A 54 10.30 8.39 -9.20
C TRP A 54 9.52 7.44 -8.29
N HIS A 55 10.09 7.07 -7.14
CA HIS A 55 9.48 6.11 -6.19
C HIS A 55 9.22 6.69 -4.79
N GLY A 56 9.42 8.00 -4.60
CA GLY A 56 9.30 8.64 -3.29
C GLY A 56 10.53 8.48 -2.41
N VAL A 57 10.50 9.14 -1.26
CA VAL A 57 11.49 8.99 -0.19
C VAL A 57 10.96 8.04 0.89
N SER A 58 9.66 8.10 1.17
CA SER A 58 9.00 7.27 2.16
C SER A 58 8.72 5.87 1.61
N THR A 59 9.17 4.85 2.35
CA THR A 59 8.80 3.45 2.08
C THR A 59 7.32 3.16 2.37
N SER A 60 6.63 4.07 3.06
CA SER A 60 5.20 3.94 3.40
C SER A 60 4.28 4.71 2.45
N GLY A 61 4.82 5.40 1.43
CA GLY A 61 4.05 6.13 0.42
C GLY A 61 3.81 5.30 -0.84
N TYR A 62 4.50 5.65 -1.92
CA TYR A 62 4.35 5.02 -3.24
C TYR A 62 4.45 3.48 -3.21
N ALA A 63 5.40 2.90 -2.47
CA ALA A 63 5.60 1.46 -2.43
C ALA A 63 4.36 0.71 -1.90
N VAL A 64 3.73 1.27 -0.87
CA VAL A 64 2.48 0.74 -0.29
C VAL A 64 1.30 0.99 -1.25
N LEU A 65 1.20 2.18 -1.83
CA LEU A 65 0.13 2.48 -2.80
C LEU A 65 0.16 1.56 -4.01
N ARG A 66 1.33 1.37 -4.61
CA ARG A 66 1.52 0.47 -5.75
C ARG A 66 1.23 -0.97 -5.33
N GLY A 67 1.92 -1.47 -4.32
CA GLY A 67 1.90 -2.88 -3.96
C GLY A 67 0.61 -3.33 -3.28
N PHE A 68 0.22 -2.65 -2.21
CA PHE A 68 -0.89 -3.05 -1.35
C PHE A 68 -2.22 -2.43 -1.83
N SER A 69 -2.28 -1.12 -2.02
CA SER A 69 -3.56 -0.46 -2.31
C SER A 69 -4.05 -0.66 -3.73
N PHE A 70 -3.16 -0.58 -4.73
CA PHE A 70 -3.54 -0.72 -6.14
C PHE A 70 -3.55 -2.18 -6.59
N LEU A 71 -2.40 -2.87 -6.52
CA LEU A 71 -2.27 -4.22 -7.08
C LEU A 71 -3.07 -5.30 -6.33
N ARG A 72 -3.37 -5.11 -5.03
CA ARG A 72 -4.14 -6.11 -4.25
C ARG A 72 -5.61 -5.75 -4.06
N ASN A 73 -5.92 -4.46 -3.89
CA ASN A 73 -7.27 -4.05 -3.49
C ASN A 73 -8.06 -3.36 -4.59
N HIS A 74 -7.41 -2.76 -5.60
CA HIS A 74 -8.13 -2.04 -6.65
C HIS A 74 -8.50 -2.95 -7.84
N THR A 75 -7.75 -4.02 -8.07
CA THR A 75 -8.02 -4.98 -9.15
C THR A 75 -8.91 -6.14 -8.74
N SER A 76 -9.07 -6.37 -7.43
CA SER A 76 -9.98 -7.38 -6.91
C SER A 76 -11.43 -6.89 -6.99
N GLN A 77 -12.35 -7.76 -7.41
CA GLN A 77 -13.79 -7.50 -7.36
C GLN A 77 -14.31 -7.37 -5.93
N GLU A 78 -13.59 -7.92 -4.95
CA GLU A 78 -13.97 -7.91 -3.55
C GLU A 78 -12.89 -7.25 -2.70
N ARG A 79 -13.25 -6.24 -1.92
CA ARG A 79 -12.33 -5.55 -1.01
C ARG A 79 -12.21 -6.31 0.31
N PRO A 80 -11.01 -6.73 0.72
CA PRO A 80 -10.84 -7.44 1.98
C PRO A 80 -10.86 -6.49 3.20
N ILE A 81 -11.36 -7.00 4.31
CA ILE A 81 -11.18 -6.45 5.66
C ILE A 81 -10.03 -7.23 6.31
N TYR A 82 -8.99 -6.52 6.73
CA TYR A 82 -7.80 -7.15 7.29
C TYR A 82 -7.89 -7.30 8.81
N PHE A 83 -7.45 -8.45 9.29
CA PHE A 83 -7.33 -8.78 10.70
C PHE A 83 -5.94 -9.35 11.00
N THR A 84 -5.38 -8.99 12.14
CA THR A 84 -4.15 -9.59 12.67
C THR A 84 -4.47 -10.78 13.54
N THR A 85 -3.60 -11.79 13.54
CA THR A 85 -3.77 -13.00 14.35
C THR A 85 -3.56 -12.77 15.85
N TYR A 86 -2.87 -11.69 16.23
CA TYR A 86 -2.39 -11.46 17.59
C TYR A 86 -2.78 -10.09 18.12
N GLY A 87 -3.32 -10.06 19.34
CA GLY A 87 -3.71 -8.83 20.01
C GLY A 87 -2.56 -7.87 20.19
N HIS A 88 -1.34 -8.36 20.49
CA HIS A 88 -0.15 -7.53 20.71
C HIS A 88 0.48 -6.96 19.43
N ARG A 89 0.20 -7.53 18.24
CA ARG A 89 0.68 -6.97 16.96
C ARG A 89 -0.27 -5.93 16.38
N SER A 90 -1.55 -6.03 16.69
CA SER A 90 -2.59 -5.11 16.25
C SER A 90 -2.38 -3.63 16.63
N PRO A 91 -1.76 -3.23 17.77
CA PRO A 91 -1.68 -1.84 18.19
C PRO A 91 -0.99 -0.93 17.18
N ILE A 92 -0.07 -1.44 16.34
CA ILE A 92 0.61 -0.65 15.31
C ILE A 92 -0.36 0.07 14.36
N TYR A 93 -1.53 -0.53 14.11
CA TYR A 93 -2.60 0.00 13.25
C TYR A 93 -3.57 0.93 14.00
N ALA A 94 -3.47 0.99 15.33
CA ALA A 94 -4.24 1.92 16.17
C ALA A 94 -3.53 3.27 16.34
N ARG A 95 -2.35 3.47 15.74
CA ARG A 95 -1.61 4.75 15.82
C ARG A 95 -2.32 5.86 15.07
N PRO A 96 -2.16 7.13 15.47
CA PRO A 96 -2.70 8.27 14.71
C PRO A 96 -2.28 8.28 13.25
N ASP A 97 -1.03 7.87 12.95
CA ASP A 97 -0.54 7.77 11.56
C ASP A 97 -1.29 6.72 10.73
N PHE A 98 -2.07 5.82 11.33
CA PHE A 98 -2.91 4.85 10.63
C PHE A 98 -4.37 5.31 10.54
N ALA A 99 -4.67 6.57 10.87
CA ALA A 99 -6.00 7.14 10.70
C ALA A 99 -6.50 6.99 9.26
N GLY A 100 -7.68 6.36 9.11
CA GLY A 100 -8.27 6.01 7.82
C GLY A 100 -7.71 4.72 7.18
N GLY A 101 -6.86 3.99 7.89
CA GLY A 101 -6.24 2.74 7.43
C GLY A 101 -4.95 2.93 6.61
N GLU A 102 -4.32 1.81 6.25
CA GLU A 102 -3.02 1.78 5.56
C GLU A 102 -3.04 2.54 4.22
N THR A 103 -4.14 2.45 3.47
CA THR A 103 -4.28 3.19 2.20
C THR A 103 -4.33 4.70 2.44
N ALA A 104 -5.06 5.18 3.46
CA ALA A 104 -5.11 6.61 3.78
C ALA A 104 -3.74 7.15 4.21
N ARG A 105 -3.04 6.38 5.04
CA ARG A 105 -1.66 6.65 5.44
C ARG A 105 -0.73 6.72 4.24
N ALA A 106 -0.81 5.76 3.33
CA ALA A 106 0.02 5.73 2.13
C ALA A 106 -0.27 6.90 1.18
N ILE A 107 -1.53 7.32 1.04
CA ILE A 107 -1.91 8.54 0.30
C ILE A 107 -1.24 9.77 0.94
N ARG A 108 -1.29 9.92 2.27
CA ARG A 108 -0.64 11.04 2.96
C ARG A 108 0.86 11.09 2.72
N HIS A 109 1.56 9.97 2.87
CA HIS A 109 3.01 9.91 2.62
C HIS A 109 3.36 10.19 1.16
N ALA A 110 2.65 9.57 0.21
CA ALA A 110 2.86 9.77 -1.21
C ALA A 110 2.63 11.23 -1.63
N TYR A 111 1.56 11.85 -1.13
CA TYR A 111 1.28 13.25 -1.38
C TYR A 111 2.38 14.16 -0.81
N ARG A 112 2.81 13.95 0.44
CA ARG A 112 3.88 14.73 1.08
C ARG A 112 5.21 14.58 0.33
N ASP A 113 5.55 13.37 -0.13
CA ASP A 113 6.74 13.14 -0.94
C ASP A 113 6.70 13.92 -2.26
N LEU A 114 5.57 13.91 -2.98
CA LEU A 114 5.42 14.69 -4.21
C LEU A 114 5.47 16.20 -3.94
N LEU A 115 4.87 16.67 -2.84
CA LEU A 115 4.94 18.07 -2.43
C LEU A 115 6.40 18.49 -2.15
N ARG A 116 7.17 17.64 -1.45
CA ARG A 116 8.60 17.83 -1.27
C ARG A 116 9.33 17.83 -2.60
N TYR A 117 9.01 16.91 -3.50
CA TYR A 117 9.62 16.85 -4.83
C TYR A 117 9.38 18.14 -5.62
N VAL A 118 8.20 18.74 -5.57
CA VAL A 118 7.90 20.04 -6.20
C VAL A 118 8.69 21.19 -5.56
N ASN A 119 8.82 21.21 -4.24
CA ASN A 119 9.40 22.35 -3.51
C ASN A 119 10.92 22.26 -3.30
N GLU A 120 11.51 21.07 -3.27
CA GLU A 120 12.91 20.83 -2.94
C GLU A 120 13.73 20.55 -4.23
N SER A 121 14.36 21.59 -4.80
CA SER A 121 15.18 21.43 -6.01
C SER A 121 16.34 20.45 -5.83
N ALA A 122 16.94 20.39 -4.65
CA ALA A 122 18.00 19.45 -4.30
C ALA A 122 17.53 17.98 -4.39
N LEU A 123 16.31 17.68 -3.92
CA LEU A 123 15.74 16.34 -3.99
C LEU A 123 15.56 15.90 -5.45
N ARG A 124 15.08 16.80 -6.31
CA ARG A 124 14.93 16.53 -7.75
C ARG A 124 16.28 16.35 -8.43
N ALA A 125 17.25 17.21 -8.14
CA ALA A 125 18.59 17.13 -8.71
C ALA A 125 19.26 15.79 -8.34
N GLN A 126 19.13 15.36 -7.08
CA GLN A 126 19.61 14.06 -6.62
C GLN A 126 18.94 12.90 -7.37
N HIS A 127 17.61 12.91 -7.46
CA HIS A 127 16.85 11.89 -8.20
C HIS A 127 17.33 11.77 -9.66
N LEU A 128 17.44 12.89 -10.38
CA LEU A 128 17.91 12.90 -11.77
C LEU A 128 19.35 12.42 -11.88
N ALA A 129 20.24 12.84 -10.98
CA ALA A 129 21.63 12.40 -10.97
C ALA A 129 21.73 10.88 -10.78
N ASP A 130 20.95 10.31 -9.86
CA ASP A 130 20.91 8.87 -9.62
C ASP A 130 20.38 8.11 -10.83
N LYS A 131 19.31 8.60 -11.47
CA LYS A 131 18.75 7.98 -12.69
C LYS A 131 19.65 8.07 -13.91
N ARG A 132 20.31 9.20 -14.11
CA ARG A 132 21.32 9.37 -15.16
C ARG A 132 22.48 8.39 -14.94
N ARG A 133 23.00 8.29 -13.71
CA ARG A 133 24.08 7.35 -13.36
C ARG A 133 23.65 5.90 -13.62
N GLU A 134 22.48 5.50 -13.14
CA GLU A 134 21.92 4.15 -13.37
C GLU A 134 21.80 3.81 -14.86
N CYS A 135 21.26 4.74 -15.66
CA CYS A 135 21.15 4.56 -17.11
C CYS A 135 22.53 4.42 -17.78
N ILE A 136 23.47 5.33 -17.47
CA ILE A 136 24.82 5.31 -18.03
C ILE A 136 25.55 4.00 -17.70
N ASP A 137 25.46 3.55 -16.45
CA ASP A 137 26.09 2.31 -16.01
C ASP A 137 25.50 1.08 -16.71
N LEU A 138 24.19 1.09 -16.98
CA LEU A 138 23.49 0.03 -17.67
C LEU A 138 23.89 -0.04 -19.16
N VAL A 139 23.85 1.09 -19.88
CA VAL A 139 24.14 1.12 -21.32
C VAL A 139 25.63 0.88 -21.65
N LYS A 140 26.54 1.15 -20.70
CA LYS A 140 27.95 0.79 -20.82
C LYS A 140 28.20 -0.73 -20.71
N LYS A 141 27.23 -1.48 -20.21
CA LYS A 141 27.30 -2.94 -20.00
C LYS A 141 26.34 -3.68 -20.95
N ASP A 142 26.11 -3.12 -22.13
CA ASP A 142 25.18 -3.65 -23.15
C ASP A 142 23.71 -3.78 -22.68
N GLY A 143 23.34 -3.14 -21.57
CA GLY A 143 21.96 -3.08 -21.10
C GLY A 143 21.14 -2.06 -21.90
N LEU A 144 19.82 -2.29 -21.97
CA LEU A 144 18.90 -1.34 -22.60
C LEU A 144 18.72 -0.08 -21.74
N PRO A 145 18.57 1.11 -22.34
CA PRO A 145 18.33 2.32 -21.55
C PRO A 145 17.07 2.22 -20.71
N ILE A 146 17.16 2.73 -19.49
CA ILE A 146 15.98 3.05 -18.68
C ILE A 146 15.52 4.48 -18.96
N ARG A 147 14.26 4.78 -18.63
CA ARG A 147 13.71 6.13 -18.72
C ARG A 147 14.38 7.05 -17.70
N VAL A 148 14.79 8.23 -18.15
CA VAL A 148 15.36 9.29 -17.31
C VAL A 148 14.54 10.55 -17.55
N ILE A 149 13.49 10.73 -16.76
CA ILE A 149 12.50 11.78 -17.00
C ILE A 149 12.89 13.06 -16.28
N VAL A 150 13.13 14.12 -17.05
CA VAL A 150 13.19 15.50 -16.54
C VAL A 150 11.77 15.98 -16.28
N PRO A 151 11.36 16.16 -15.01
CA PRO A 151 9.96 16.36 -14.66
C PRO A 151 9.44 17.72 -15.10
N ASN A 152 8.23 17.74 -15.66
CA ASN A 152 7.44 18.94 -15.85
C ASN A 152 6.73 19.33 -14.53
N LEU A 153 7.28 20.31 -13.81
CA LEU A 153 6.77 20.67 -12.47
C LEU A 153 5.37 21.29 -12.49
N ASP A 154 4.99 21.98 -13.57
CA ASP A 154 3.64 22.54 -13.71
C ASP A 154 2.61 21.42 -13.82
N TRP A 155 2.91 20.37 -14.61
CA TRP A 155 2.07 19.19 -14.71
C TRP A 155 1.98 18.43 -13.37
N VAL A 156 3.11 18.22 -12.70
CA VAL A 156 3.13 17.55 -11.37
C VAL A 156 2.28 18.34 -10.37
N THR A 157 2.43 19.65 -10.34
CA THR A 157 1.69 20.55 -9.44
C THR A 157 0.20 20.53 -9.74
N ALA A 158 -0.19 20.61 -11.01
CA ALA A 158 -1.59 20.52 -11.43
C ALA A 158 -2.22 19.19 -11.00
N LYS A 159 -1.53 18.06 -11.22
CA LYS A 159 -2.00 16.73 -10.82
C LYS A 159 -2.05 16.56 -9.30
N LEU A 160 -1.11 17.15 -8.56
CA LEU A 160 -1.14 17.10 -7.10
C LEU A 160 -2.33 17.88 -6.54
N ASN A 161 -2.67 19.04 -7.14
CA ASN A 161 -3.83 19.84 -6.75
C ASN A 161 -5.16 19.09 -6.91
N GLU A 162 -5.27 18.19 -7.89
CA GLU A 162 -6.45 17.32 -8.06
C GLU A 162 -6.67 16.36 -6.86
N VAL A 163 -5.60 16.00 -6.14
CA VAL A 163 -5.63 15.06 -4.99
C VAL A 163 -5.70 15.81 -3.65
N ALA A 164 -5.38 17.11 -3.64
CA ALA A 164 -5.28 17.92 -2.43
C ALA A 164 -6.53 17.87 -1.52
N PRO A 165 -7.78 17.91 -2.02
CA PRO A 165 -8.96 17.86 -1.15
C PRO A 165 -9.05 16.56 -0.34
N LEU A 166 -8.72 15.41 -0.93
CA LEU A 166 -8.67 14.15 -0.20
C LEU A 166 -7.51 14.15 0.81
N TYR A 167 -6.32 14.58 0.39
CA TYR A 167 -5.17 14.67 1.29
C TYR A 167 -5.49 15.50 2.54
N GLN A 168 -6.07 16.69 2.38
CA GLN A 168 -6.45 17.57 3.49
C GLN A 168 -7.42 16.89 4.46
N ARG A 169 -8.40 16.14 3.95
CA ARG A 169 -9.33 15.36 4.80
C ARG A 169 -8.61 14.28 5.59
N LEU A 170 -7.69 13.54 4.95
CA LEU A 170 -6.93 12.47 5.60
C LEU A 170 -5.91 13.01 6.61
N ASP A 171 -5.30 14.16 6.31
CA ASP A 171 -4.38 14.87 7.19
C ASP A 171 -5.11 15.44 8.42
N ALA A 172 -6.31 15.99 8.24
CA ALA A 172 -7.17 16.37 9.35
C ALA A 172 -7.57 15.17 10.22
N LEU A 173 -7.83 14.01 9.59
CA LEU A 173 -8.15 12.78 10.30
C LEU A 173 -6.98 12.30 11.19
N GLU A 174 -5.75 12.31 10.69
CA GLU A 174 -4.54 12.03 11.48
C GLU A 174 -4.40 12.99 12.67
N LYS A 175 -4.65 14.28 12.42
CA LYS A 175 -4.50 15.36 13.42
C LYS A 175 -5.66 15.45 14.42
N SER A 176 -6.75 14.72 14.21
CA SER A 176 -7.93 14.76 15.08
C SER A 176 -7.67 14.24 16.50
N GLY A 177 -6.54 13.55 16.73
CA GLY A 177 -6.15 13.06 18.06
C GLY A 177 -7.05 11.97 18.61
N GLN A 178 -7.86 11.32 17.75
CA GLN A 178 -8.75 10.24 18.18
C GLN A 178 -7.94 9.07 18.77
N PRO A 179 -8.40 8.46 19.88
CA PRO A 179 -7.71 7.35 20.50
C PRO A 179 -7.61 6.16 19.53
N GLY A 180 -6.57 5.36 19.67
CA GLY A 180 -6.48 4.09 18.97
C GLY A 180 -7.52 3.10 19.49
N VAL A 181 -8.02 2.20 18.65
CA VAL A 181 -8.98 1.17 19.03
C VAL A 181 -8.53 -0.19 18.52
N ILE A 182 -8.65 -1.22 19.36
CA ILE A 182 -8.44 -2.62 19.01
C ILE A 182 -9.72 -3.39 19.31
N TYR A 183 -10.19 -4.15 18.32
CA TYR A 183 -11.31 -5.07 18.42
C TYR A 183 -10.82 -6.50 18.45
N ALA A 184 -11.35 -7.30 19.37
CA ALA A 184 -11.29 -8.76 19.32
C ALA A 184 -12.57 -9.27 18.65
N VAL A 185 -12.42 -9.99 17.55
CA VAL A 185 -13.53 -10.37 16.66
C VAL A 185 -13.55 -11.88 16.49
N GLU A 186 -14.71 -12.47 16.76
CA GLU A 186 -14.90 -13.92 16.68
C GLU A 186 -15.33 -14.38 15.29
N PHE A 187 -14.69 -15.43 14.82
CA PHE A 187 -14.99 -16.12 13.58
C PHE A 187 -15.54 -17.52 13.86
N THR A 188 -16.16 -18.10 12.84
CA THR A 188 -16.77 -19.44 12.85
C THR A 188 -16.41 -20.21 11.60
N ALA A 189 -16.75 -21.51 11.56
CA ALA A 189 -16.51 -22.35 10.40
C ALA A 189 -17.14 -21.79 9.12
N ASP A 190 -18.30 -21.15 9.22
CA ASP A 190 -19.00 -20.52 8.08
C ASP A 190 -18.26 -19.32 7.48
N ASP A 191 -17.23 -18.80 8.14
CA ASP A 191 -16.39 -17.71 7.63
C ASP A 191 -15.25 -18.22 6.74
N ILE A 192 -14.85 -19.49 6.87
CA ILE A 192 -13.65 -20.04 6.22
C ILE A 192 -13.64 -19.84 4.69
N PRO A 193 -14.74 -20.07 3.95
CA PRO A 193 -14.74 -19.86 2.49
C PRO A 193 -14.46 -18.40 2.08
N HIS A 194 -14.62 -17.45 3.00
CA HIS A 194 -14.45 -16.02 2.76
C HIS A 194 -13.17 -15.46 3.39
N LEU A 195 -12.33 -16.32 3.97
CA LEU A 195 -11.07 -15.94 4.59
C LEU A 195 -9.89 -16.37 3.71
N ALA A 196 -8.94 -15.45 3.55
CA ALA A 196 -7.60 -15.76 3.07
C ALA A 196 -6.59 -15.48 4.19
N PHE A 197 -5.59 -16.34 4.36
CA PHE A 197 -4.54 -16.14 5.36
C PHE A 197 -3.17 -16.07 4.71
N ARG A 198 -2.36 -15.09 5.12
CA ARG A 198 -0.92 -15.04 4.83
C ARG A 198 -0.17 -14.62 6.07
N GLN A 199 0.87 -15.37 6.43
CA GLN A 199 1.68 -15.11 7.63
C GLN A 199 2.18 -13.66 7.72
N ALA A 200 2.55 -13.05 6.59
CA ALA A 200 3.06 -11.68 6.55
C ALA A 200 1.98 -10.60 6.77
N THR A 201 0.71 -10.87 6.46
CA THR A 201 -0.36 -9.84 6.46
C THR A 201 -1.55 -10.17 7.36
N GLY A 202 -1.56 -11.35 7.99
CA GLY A 202 -2.68 -11.83 8.78
C GLY A 202 -3.79 -12.42 7.90
N ALA A 203 -5.03 -12.28 8.36
CA ALA A 203 -6.22 -12.75 7.66
C ALA A 203 -6.92 -11.61 6.90
N ALA A 204 -7.45 -11.93 5.74
CA ALA A 204 -8.27 -11.06 4.91
C ALA A 204 -9.66 -11.68 4.79
N MET A 205 -10.69 -10.94 5.19
CA MET A 205 -12.09 -11.35 5.12
C MET A 205 -12.78 -10.63 3.96
N PHE A 206 -13.40 -11.37 3.05
CA PHE A 206 -14.00 -10.83 1.83
C PHE A 206 -15.52 -10.61 1.92
N ARG A 207 -16.10 -10.75 3.12
CA ARG A 207 -17.49 -10.40 3.40
C ARG A 207 -17.59 -9.49 4.63
N ALA A 208 -18.72 -8.84 4.79
CA ALA A 208 -19.00 -8.06 6.00
C ALA A 208 -18.96 -8.95 7.26
N VAL A 209 -18.45 -8.40 8.37
CA VAL A 209 -18.48 -9.04 9.68
C VAL A 209 -19.42 -8.25 10.58
N PRO A 210 -20.53 -8.83 11.05
CA PRO A 210 -21.52 -8.07 11.81
C PRO A 210 -20.99 -7.66 13.19
N ALA A 211 -21.48 -6.53 13.70
CA ALA A 211 -21.08 -5.98 15.01
C ALA A 211 -21.24 -6.98 16.17
N SER A 212 -22.21 -7.90 16.07
CA SER A 212 -22.43 -8.97 17.06
C SER A 212 -21.25 -9.93 17.25
N ARG A 213 -20.27 -9.94 16.33
CA ARG A 213 -19.02 -10.70 16.43
C ARG A 213 -17.92 -9.98 17.22
N ILE A 214 -18.10 -8.71 17.55
CA ILE A 214 -17.16 -7.96 18.39
C ILE A 214 -17.30 -8.47 19.83
N ARG A 215 -16.26 -9.14 20.34
CA ARG A 215 -16.24 -9.71 21.69
C ARG A 215 -15.59 -8.77 22.69
N HIS A 216 -14.71 -7.90 22.24
CA HIS A 216 -14.05 -6.93 23.10
C HIS A 216 -13.53 -5.73 22.30
N LYS A 217 -13.46 -4.57 22.96
CA LYS A 217 -12.88 -3.33 22.46
C LYS A 217 -11.90 -2.80 23.50
N VAL A 218 -10.71 -2.42 23.04
CA VAL A 218 -9.70 -1.73 23.84
C VAL A 218 -9.43 -0.37 23.21
N GLU A 219 -9.60 0.69 23.98
CA GLU A 219 -9.15 2.02 23.59
C GLU A 219 -7.72 2.27 24.09
N ILE A 220 -6.92 2.94 23.27
CA ILE A 220 -5.54 3.29 23.57
C ILE A 220 -5.40 4.79 23.39
N ALA A 221 -5.42 5.51 24.51
CA ALA A 221 -5.36 6.97 24.51
C ALA A 221 -3.96 7.50 24.18
N ASP A 222 -2.90 6.75 24.51
CA ASP A 222 -1.52 7.20 24.34
C ASP A 222 -0.78 6.40 23.25
N ALA A 223 -0.30 7.10 22.22
CA ALA A 223 0.50 6.52 21.14
C ALA A 223 1.88 5.99 21.63
N SER A 224 2.39 6.50 22.75
CA SER A 224 3.60 5.98 23.40
C SER A 224 3.35 4.56 23.95
N GLU A 225 2.14 4.33 24.48
CA GLU A 225 1.70 3.03 24.96
C GLU A 225 1.57 2.00 23.82
N ILE A 226 1.18 2.45 22.62
CA ILE A 226 1.15 1.61 21.43
C ILE A 226 2.56 1.09 21.09
N SER A 227 3.56 1.97 21.15
CA SER A 227 4.94 1.62 20.78
C SER A 227 5.59 0.70 21.81
N ALA A 228 5.33 0.94 23.10
CA ALA A 228 5.77 0.06 24.19
C ALA A 228 5.13 -1.34 24.11
N ARG A 229 3.91 -1.45 23.55
CA ARG A 229 3.19 -2.72 23.37
C ARG A 229 3.61 -3.50 22.12
N CYS A 230 4.28 -2.87 21.15
CA CYS A 230 4.79 -3.53 19.95
C CYS A 230 6.17 -4.16 20.21
N ASP A 231 6.23 -5.19 21.07
CA ASP A 231 7.48 -5.87 21.36
C ASP A 231 7.74 -6.99 20.33
N ALA A 232 8.73 -6.78 19.45
CA ALA A 232 9.07 -7.73 18.38
C ALA A 232 9.56 -9.09 18.92
N HIS A 233 10.01 -9.15 20.17
CA HIS A 233 10.49 -10.40 20.77
C HIS A 233 9.38 -11.39 21.14
N LEU A 234 8.18 -10.91 21.49
CA LEU A 234 7.01 -11.77 21.74
C LEU A 234 6.43 -12.34 20.42
N ALA A 235 6.47 -11.52 19.37
CA ALA A 235 5.98 -11.88 18.04
C ALA A 235 6.63 -13.15 17.44
N MET A 236 7.89 -13.46 17.78
CA MET A 236 8.60 -14.65 17.26
C MET A 236 8.42 -15.91 18.13
N ARG A 237 8.05 -15.76 19.41
CA ARG A 237 7.91 -16.89 20.35
C ARG A 237 6.56 -17.59 20.28
N GLU A 238 5.54 -16.95 19.70
CA GLU A 238 4.14 -17.39 19.84
C GLU A 238 3.44 -17.73 18.52
N MET A 239 4.10 -18.43 17.59
CA MET A 239 3.43 -19.02 16.40
C MET A 239 2.48 -20.19 16.75
N TRP A 240 1.90 -20.21 17.96
CA TRP A 240 1.07 -21.30 18.42
C TRP A 240 -0.26 -21.35 17.67
N ARG A 241 -0.81 -20.20 17.27
CA ARG A 241 -2.07 -20.10 16.52
C ARG A 241 -1.97 -20.69 15.12
N GLU A 242 -0.82 -20.55 14.45
CA GLU A 242 -0.58 -21.19 13.15
C GLU A 242 -0.33 -22.70 13.27
N LYS A 243 0.04 -23.18 14.47
CA LYS A 243 0.28 -24.61 14.75
C LYS A 243 -0.91 -25.31 15.40
N ASP A 244 -1.94 -24.57 15.80
CA ASP A 244 -3.15 -25.11 16.40
C ASP A 244 -4.01 -25.78 15.32
N VAL A 245 -3.99 -27.12 15.31
CA VAL A 245 -4.73 -27.95 14.35
C VAL A 245 -6.25 -27.77 14.47
N ALA A 246 -6.77 -27.33 15.62
CA ALA A 246 -8.18 -27.05 15.81
C ALA A 246 -8.53 -25.56 15.56
N GLY A 247 -7.51 -24.74 15.29
CA GLY A 247 -7.63 -23.30 15.15
C GLY A 247 -8.05 -22.85 13.75
N LEU A 248 -8.48 -21.59 13.67
CA LEU A 248 -8.98 -20.99 12.44
C LEU A 248 -7.98 -21.08 11.28
N ILE A 249 -6.68 -20.85 11.54
CA ILE A 249 -5.63 -20.86 10.51
C ILE A 249 -5.46 -22.24 9.89
N ALA A 250 -5.41 -23.30 10.70
CA ALA A 250 -5.34 -24.67 10.20
C ALA A 250 -6.56 -25.00 9.35
N ARG A 251 -7.77 -24.58 9.78
CA ARG A 251 -9.00 -24.80 9.02
C ARG A 251 -9.05 -24.06 7.69
N ILE A 252 -8.53 -22.84 7.62
CA ILE A 252 -8.37 -22.09 6.36
C ILE A 252 -7.45 -22.87 5.40
N ALA A 253 -6.35 -23.42 5.90
CA ALA A 253 -5.41 -24.19 5.09
C ALA A 253 -6.01 -25.52 4.60
N GLU A 254 -6.77 -26.21 5.43
CA GLU A 254 -7.40 -27.50 5.10
C GLU A 254 -8.53 -27.37 4.07
N GLN A 255 -9.39 -26.37 4.21
CA GLN A 255 -10.60 -26.23 3.41
C GLN A 255 -10.39 -25.44 2.10
N GLY A 256 -9.16 -25.05 1.81
CA GLY A 256 -8.84 -24.23 0.63
C GLY A 256 -9.52 -22.86 0.71
N GLY A 257 -9.24 -22.12 1.79
CA GLY A 257 -9.68 -20.73 1.92
C GLY A 257 -9.30 -19.89 0.69
N LYS A 258 -9.91 -18.71 0.55
CA LYS A 258 -9.83 -17.92 -0.68
C LYS A 258 -8.37 -17.67 -1.10
N GLU A 259 -8.02 -18.05 -2.31
CA GLU A 259 -6.73 -17.68 -2.89
C GLU A 259 -6.75 -16.21 -3.30
N LEU A 260 -5.71 -15.48 -2.92
CA LEU A 260 -5.43 -14.16 -3.49
C LEU A 260 -4.91 -14.39 -4.92
N ALA A 261 -5.78 -14.21 -5.92
CA ALA A 261 -5.58 -14.66 -7.29
C ALA A 261 -4.34 -14.02 -7.95
N GLN A 262 -3.51 -14.84 -8.59
CA GLN A 262 -2.36 -14.40 -9.39
C GLN A 262 -2.77 -13.57 -10.62
N ALA A 263 -3.96 -13.84 -11.19
CA ALA A 263 -4.50 -13.09 -12.31
C ALA A 263 -4.72 -11.59 -11.97
N ASP A 264 -5.10 -11.28 -10.73
CA ASP A 264 -5.30 -9.90 -10.26
C ASP A 264 -3.99 -9.11 -10.24
N TRP A 265 -2.87 -9.80 -9.97
CA TRP A 265 -1.54 -9.21 -9.99
C TRP A 265 -1.12 -8.83 -11.41
N GLU A 266 -1.26 -9.73 -12.38
CA GLU A 266 -0.90 -9.48 -13.77
C GLU A 266 -1.75 -8.37 -14.39
N ASN A 267 -3.06 -8.39 -14.12
CA ASN A 267 -3.98 -7.31 -14.49
C ASN A 267 -3.54 -5.98 -13.88
N GLY A 268 -3.17 -5.99 -12.60
CA GLY A 268 -2.66 -4.82 -11.91
C GLY A 268 -1.37 -4.27 -12.52
N GLN A 269 -0.42 -5.14 -12.92
CA GLN A 269 0.80 -4.69 -13.59
C GLN A 269 0.50 -4.05 -14.94
N ARG A 270 -0.43 -4.62 -15.73
CA ARG A 270 -0.87 -4.03 -17.00
C ARG A 270 -1.54 -2.67 -16.80
N ALA A 271 -2.46 -2.58 -15.83
CA ALA A 271 -3.12 -1.32 -15.48
C ALA A 271 -2.09 -0.26 -15.05
N LEU A 272 -1.10 -0.66 -14.26
CA LEU A 272 -0.03 0.24 -13.81
C LEU A 272 0.84 0.73 -14.97
N ALA A 273 1.17 -0.14 -15.93
CA ALA A 273 1.91 0.25 -17.13
C ALA A 273 1.15 1.29 -17.97
N SER A 274 -0.18 1.26 -17.96
CA SER A 274 -1.04 2.22 -18.66
C SER A 274 -1.14 3.60 -18.00
N LEU A 275 -0.63 3.77 -16.77
CA LEU A 275 -0.68 5.05 -16.05
C LEU A 275 0.38 6.05 -16.51
N PHE A 276 1.23 5.70 -17.47
CA PHE A 276 2.23 6.64 -17.97
C PHE A 276 1.58 7.77 -18.78
N ASP A 277 1.89 9.02 -18.40
CA ASP A 277 1.50 10.23 -19.11
C ASP A 277 2.77 10.96 -19.59
N PRO A 278 2.98 11.09 -20.91
CA PRO A 278 4.17 11.77 -21.45
C PRO A 278 4.23 13.27 -21.10
N ALA A 279 3.12 13.90 -20.69
CA ALA A 279 3.14 15.28 -20.22
C ALA A 279 3.91 15.45 -18.89
N GLY A 280 4.23 14.35 -18.20
CA GLY A 280 4.99 14.36 -16.95
C GLY A 280 6.45 14.77 -17.10
N GLY A 281 7.02 14.74 -18.30
CA GLY A 281 8.37 15.24 -18.53
C GLY A 281 9.02 14.75 -19.81
N THR A 282 10.25 15.21 -20.04
CA THR A 282 11.06 14.82 -21.20
C THR A 282 11.98 13.66 -20.83
N ASP A 283 12.00 12.60 -21.64
CA ASP A 283 12.88 11.45 -21.42
C ASP A 283 14.25 11.66 -22.07
N GLU A 284 15.31 11.72 -21.25
CA GLU A 284 16.71 11.80 -21.68
C GLU A 284 17.36 10.42 -21.88
N GLY A 285 16.66 9.31 -21.58
CA GLY A 285 17.24 7.97 -21.56
C GLY A 285 17.88 7.56 -22.89
N TYR A 286 17.25 7.93 -24.01
CA TYR A 286 17.79 7.64 -25.34
C TYR A 286 19.01 8.48 -25.70
N ASP A 287 19.06 9.74 -25.27
CA ASP A 287 20.21 10.62 -25.54
C ASP A 287 21.42 10.15 -24.75
N LEU A 288 21.23 9.76 -23.48
CA LEU A 288 22.27 9.14 -22.67
C LEU A 288 22.79 7.86 -23.29
N ALA A 289 21.91 7.01 -23.84
CA ALA A 289 22.31 5.78 -24.51
C ALA A 289 23.05 6.04 -25.83
N ALA A 290 22.67 7.06 -26.59
CA ALA A 290 23.40 7.46 -27.78
C ALA A 290 24.81 7.95 -27.43
N GLN A 291 24.93 8.75 -26.38
CA GLN A 291 26.19 9.34 -25.92
C GLN A 291 27.13 8.32 -25.25
N HIS A 292 26.60 7.42 -24.44
CA HIS A 292 27.39 6.56 -23.54
C HIS A 292 27.29 5.07 -23.82
N GLY A 293 26.35 4.62 -24.67
CA GLY A 293 26.14 3.22 -24.97
C GLY A 293 27.29 2.57 -25.74
N THR A 294 27.31 1.24 -25.74
CA THR A 294 28.21 0.46 -26.61
C THR A 294 27.77 0.55 -28.09
N PRO A 295 28.58 0.06 -29.05
CA PRO A 295 28.12 -0.08 -30.44
C PRO A 295 26.85 -0.91 -30.60
N ALA A 296 26.64 -1.94 -29.76
CA ALA A 296 25.43 -2.75 -29.76
C ALA A 296 24.21 -1.94 -29.33
N VAL A 297 24.31 -1.19 -28.22
CA VAL A 297 23.22 -0.30 -27.76
C VAL A 297 22.90 0.77 -28.79
N ARG A 298 23.91 1.39 -29.41
CA ARG A 298 23.69 2.39 -30.48
C ARG A 298 23.02 1.80 -31.72
N SER A 299 23.38 0.58 -32.10
CA SER A 299 22.74 -0.13 -33.22
C SER A 299 21.27 -0.43 -32.90
N TRP A 300 20.98 -0.88 -31.68
CA TRP A 300 19.61 -1.08 -31.21
C TRP A 300 18.82 0.23 -31.22
N LEU A 301 19.40 1.36 -30.78
CA LEU A 301 18.74 2.67 -30.83
C LEU A 301 18.36 3.09 -32.25
N ALA A 302 19.24 2.85 -33.24
CA ALA A 302 18.95 3.15 -34.64
C ALA A 302 17.72 2.37 -35.14
N GLN A 303 17.66 1.07 -34.84
CA GLN A 303 16.51 0.22 -35.16
C GLN A 303 15.21 0.71 -34.50
N GLN A 304 15.28 1.16 -33.23
CA GLN A 304 14.10 1.70 -32.54
C GLN A 304 13.63 3.03 -33.13
N ARG A 305 14.54 3.87 -33.65
CA ARG A 305 14.18 5.13 -34.31
C ARG A 305 13.51 4.88 -35.66
N GLU A 306 14.02 3.93 -36.43
CA GLU A 306 13.42 3.51 -37.71
C GLU A 306 12.00 2.95 -37.48
N ALA A 307 11.81 2.09 -36.48
CA ALA A 307 10.50 1.51 -36.15
C ALA A 307 9.45 2.52 -35.64
N ARG A 308 9.86 3.74 -35.26
CA ARG A 308 8.98 4.79 -34.73
C ARG A 308 8.67 5.90 -35.73
N GLN A 309 9.27 5.90 -36.91
CA GLN A 309 8.86 6.83 -37.95
C GLN A 309 7.48 6.38 -38.46
N PRO A 310 6.42 7.20 -38.32
CA PRO A 310 5.16 6.89 -38.96
C PRO A 310 5.36 6.92 -40.47
N GLU A 311 4.87 5.88 -41.16
CA GLU A 311 4.71 5.89 -42.62
C GLU A 311 3.82 7.05 -43.08
#